data_AF-A0A966TQL0-F1
#
_entry.id   AF-A0A966TQL0-F1
#
_cell.length_a   1.000
_cell.length_b   1.000
_cell.length_c   1.000
_cell.angle_alpha   90.00
_cell.angle_beta   90.00
_cell.angle_gamma   90.00
#
_symmetry.space_group_name_H-M   'P 1'
#
loop_
_entity.id
_entity.type
_entity.pdbx_description
1 polymer ?
#
loop_
_entity_poly.entity_id
_entity_poly.type
_entity_poly.pdbx_seq_one_letter_code
_entity_poly.pdbx_strand_id
1 'polypeptide(L)'
;MVPWGQLLFFGPGLRTRLYGALVEKRPLYEEIKETLLARLAADHWRPGELLPSEMKLAEEFRVSQGTVRRALDDLVIQGLLARHQGRGTAVTRHKPFGFFHLFRDDGARELPESKTLRISVHTATRSERDALELGEGKKVIRVVRVRFLNLEPKSWKSSASR
;
A
#
# COMPACT_ATOMS: atom_id res chain seq x y z
N MET A 1 33.98 -28.08 30.02
CA MET A 1 35.23 -27.31 30.22
C MET A 1 36.32 -28.35 30.04
N VAL A 2 37.14 -28.47 29.00
CA VAL A 2 37.72 -27.70 27.87
C VAL A 2 38.06 -28.76 26.78
N PRO A 3 38.43 -28.51 25.51
CA PRO A 3 38.19 -27.42 24.55
C PRO A 3 37.60 -27.90 23.19
N TRP A 4 37.31 -26.92 22.36
CA TRP A 4 37.12 -27.04 20.91
C TRP A 4 38.45 -27.34 20.21
N GLY A 5 38.47 -28.29 19.27
CA GLY A 5 39.65 -28.55 18.43
C GLY A 5 39.51 -29.79 17.53
N GLN A 6 39.27 -29.55 16.24
CA GLN A 6 39.44 -30.45 15.09
C GLN A 6 38.42 -31.58 14.85
N LEU A 7 37.50 -31.29 13.91
CA LEU A 7 37.12 -32.03 12.69
C LEU A 7 35.95 -31.21 12.13
N LEU A 8 36.07 -30.50 11.01
CA LEU A 8 36.04 -31.10 9.69
C LEU A 8 36.72 -30.16 8.67
N PHE A 9 37.72 -30.71 8.01
CA PHE A 9 38.11 -30.35 6.65
C PHE A 9 36.86 -30.36 5.74
N PHE A 10 36.43 -29.20 5.25
CA PHE A 10 35.67 -29.11 4.00
C PHE A 10 36.25 -27.95 3.18
N GLY A 11 36.76 -28.29 2.01
CA GLY A 11 37.59 -27.43 1.17
C GLY A 11 36.90 -26.17 0.60
N PRO A 12 37.67 -25.30 -0.09
CA PRO A 12 37.23 -24.00 -0.60
C PRO A 12 36.32 -24.09 -1.85
N GLY A 13 35.43 -25.08 -1.92
CA GLY A 13 34.57 -25.36 -3.08
C GLY A 13 33.06 -25.13 -2.86
N LEU A 14 32.61 -24.89 -1.63
CA LEU A 14 31.17 -24.83 -1.30
C LEU A 14 30.64 -23.43 -0.97
N ARG A 15 31.48 -22.39 -1.02
CA ARG A 15 31.03 -21.01 -0.75
C ARG A 15 30.35 -20.32 -1.94
N THR A 16 30.56 -20.80 -3.17
CA THR A 16 30.10 -20.09 -4.37
C THR A 16 28.73 -20.53 -4.89
N ARG A 17 28.23 -21.72 -4.51
CA ARG A 17 26.92 -22.21 -4.99
C ARG A 17 25.72 -21.69 -4.21
N LEU A 18 25.88 -21.28 -2.95
CA LEU A 18 24.75 -20.81 -2.13
C LEU A 18 24.47 -19.30 -2.32
N TYR A 19 25.42 -18.53 -2.83
CA TYR A 19 25.21 -17.10 -3.12
C TYR A 19 24.51 -16.83 -4.47
N GLY A 20 24.64 -17.74 -5.45
CA GLY A 20 24.01 -17.57 -6.77
C GLY A 20 22.50 -17.85 -6.79
N ALA A 21 21.97 -18.54 -5.78
CA ALA A 21 20.56 -18.94 -5.71
C ALA A 21 19.69 -18.04 -4.81
N LEU A 22 20.28 -17.14 -4.03
CA LEU A 22 19.57 -16.28 -3.07
C LEU A 22 19.28 -14.86 -3.57
N VAL A 23 19.67 -14.54 -4.81
CA VAL A 23 19.18 -13.32 -5.48
C VAL A 23 18.02 -13.72 -6.37
N GLU A 24 16.84 -13.95 -5.76
CA GLU A 24 15.61 -14.01 -6.56
C GLU A 24 15.50 -12.68 -7.30
N LYS A 25 15.60 -12.74 -8.63
CA LYS A 25 15.57 -11.56 -9.48
C LYS A 25 14.15 -11.01 -9.46
N ARG A 26 13.91 -10.06 -8.58
CA ARG A 26 12.60 -9.43 -8.42
C ARG A 26 12.11 -8.87 -9.77
N PRO A 27 10.84 -9.08 -10.15
CA PRO A 27 10.32 -8.53 -11.39
C PRO A 27 10.39 -7.01 -11.40
N LEU A 28 10.84 -6.43 -12.51
CA LEU A 28 11.06 -4.98 -12.66
C LEU A 28 9.80 -4.14 -12.38
N TYR A 29 8.60 -4.64 -12.73
CA TYR A 29 7.36 -3.92 -12.45
C TYR A 29 7.09 -3.75 -10.95
N GLU A 30 7.62 -4.64 -10.10
CA GLU A 30 7.47 -4.54 -8.66
C GLU A 30 8.36 -3.46 -8.07
N GLU A 31 9.57 -3.29 -8.57
CA GLU A 31 10.48 -2.20 -8.20
C GLU A 31 9.88 -0.83 -8.58
N ILE A 32 9.33 -0.73 -9.80
CA ILE A 32 8.61 0.48 -10.25
C ILE A 32 7.41 0.75 -9.34
N LYS A 33 6.63 -0.29 -9.01
CA LYS A 33 5.47 -0.17 -8.12
C LYS A 33 5.87 0.35 -6.74
N GLU A 34 6.94 -0.15 -6.14
CA GLU A 34 7.43 0.33 -4.85
C GLU A 34 7.89 1.78 -4.90
N THR A 35 8.59 2.15 -5.97
CA THR A 35 9.03 3.55 -6.16
C THR A 35 7.84 4.48 -6.29
N LEU A 36 6.82 4.10 -7.07
CA LEU A 36 5.57 4.86 -7.19
C LEU A 36 4.82 4.94 -5.85
N LEU A 37 4.80 3.86 -5.07
CA LEU A 37 4.20 3.83 -3.73
C LEU A 37 4.91 4.79 -2.77
N ALA A 38 6.24 4.81 -2.77
CA ALA A 38 7.02 5.75 -1.97
C ALA A 38 6.72 7.21 -2.35
N ARG A 39 6.62 7.51 -3.65
CA ARG A 39 6.24 8.86 -4.13
C ARG A 39 4.83 9.27 -3.70
N LEU A 40 3.87 8.35 -3.79
CA LEU A 40 2.50 8.59 -3.31
C LEU A 40 2.47 8.81 -1.80
N ALA A 41 3.27 8.08 -1.02
CA ALA A 41 3.38 8.26 0.43
C ALA A 41 4.03 9.61 0.81
N ALA A 42 4.95 10.11 -0.02
CA ALA A 42 5.60 11.40 0.13
C ALA A 42 4.78 12.58 -0.44
N ASP A 43 3.50 12.37 -0.80
CA ASP A 43 2.61 13.37 -1.40
C ASP A 43 3.22 14.08 -2.65
N HIS A 44 4.05 13.37 -3.45
CA HIS A 44 4.54 13.90 -4.74
C HIS A 44 3.40 14.24 -5.70
N TRP A 45 2.29 13.52 -5.60
CA TRP A 45 1.04 13.80 -6.31
C TRP A 45 -0.11 13.84 -5.31
N ARG A 46 -0.89 14.91 -5.37
CA ARG A 46 -2.02 15.12 -4.45
C ARG A 46 -3.23 14.29 -4.85
N PRO A 47 -4.16 14.01 -3.93
CA PRO A 47 -5.42 13.34 -4.27
C PRO A 47 -6.19 14.06 -5.39
N GLY A 48 -6.50 13.33 -6.46
CA GLY A 48 -7.13 13.82 -7.68
C GLY A 48 -6.17 14.42 -8.71
N GLU A 49 -4.88 14.50 -8.41
CA GLU A 49 -3.85 14.92 -9.35
C GLU A 49 -3.52 13.80 -10.35
N LEU A 50 -3.21 14.20 -11.60
CA LEU A 50 -2.81 13.28 -12.66
C LEU A 50 -1.33 12.94 -12.53
N LEU A 51 -1.02 11.65 -12.66
CA LEU A 51 0.35 11.19 -12.82
C LEU A 51 0.86 11.54 -14.23
N PRO A 52 2.20 11.59 -14.42
CA PRO A 52 2.77 11.59 -15.77
C PRO A 52 2.28 10.39 -16.58
N SER A 53 2.27 10.51 -17.91
CA SER A 53 1.83 9.41 -18.78
C SER A 53 2.71 8.17 -18.63
N GLU A 54 2.17 6.99 -18.96
CA GLU A 54 2.93 5.73 -18.93
C GLU A 54 4.26 5.83 -19.71
N MET A 55 4.25 6.57 -20.82
CA MET A 55 5.43 6.79 -21.66
C MET A 55 6.47 7.67 -20.96
N LYS A 56 6.06 8.78 -20.32
CA LYS A 56 6.97 9.63 -19.55
C LYS A 56 7.58 8.90 -18.36
N LEU A 57 6.77 8.13 -17.63
CA LEU A 57 7.26 7.30 -16.53
C LEU A 57 8.21 6.21 -17.05
N ALA A 58 7.93 5.62 -18.21
CA ALA A 58 8.80 4.60 -18.81
C ALA A 58 10.16 5.18 -19.21
N GLU A 59 10.19 6.39 -19.78
CA GLU A 59 11.42 7.14 -20.06
C GLU A 59 12.18 7.46 -18.77
N GLU A 60 11.48 7.97 -17.75
CA GLU A 60 12.07 8.32 -16.46
C GLU A 60 12.72 7.12 -15.78
N PHE A 61 12.01 5.98 -15.72
CA PHE A 61 12.50 4.76 -15.10
C PHE A 61 13.40 3.92 -16.02
N ARG A 62 13.55 4.30 -17.30
CA ARG A 62 14.30 3.55 -18.32
C ARG A 62 13.82 2.10 -18.47
N VAL A 63 12.51 1.91 -18.50
CA VAL A 63 11.86 0.60 -18.63
C VAL A 63 10.88 0.58 -19.80
N SER A 64 10.35 -0.59 -20.14
CA SER A 64 9.28 -0.67 -21.14
C SER A 64 7.98 -0.03 -20.62
N GLN A 65 7.20 0.58 -21.52
CA GLN A 65 5.86 1.09 -21.18
C GLN A 65 4.97 0.00 -20.55
N GLY A 66 5.08 -1.24 -21.02
CA GLY A 66 4.33 -2.38 -20.46
C GLY A 66 4.66 -2.68 -18.99
N THR A 67 5.92 -2.47 -18.59
CA THR A 67 6.38 -2.61 -17.20
C THR A 67 5.72 -1.56 -16.30
N VAL A 68 5.71 -0.30 -16.72
CA VAL A 68 5.03 0.79 -16.00
C VAL A 68 3.53 0.55 -15.95
N ARG A 69 2.92 0.16 -17.07
CA ARG A 69 1.49 -0.14 -17.15
C ARG A 69 1.09 -1.19 -16.12
N ARG A 70 1.83 -2.30 -16.04
CA ARG A 70 1.59 -3.36 -15.05
C ARG A 70 1.70 -2.84 -13.61
N ALA A 71 2.72 -2.02 -13.32
CA ALA A 71 2.87 -1.41 -11.99
C ALA A 71 1.69 -0.49 -11.63
N LEU A 72 1.24 0.34 -12.58
CA LEU A 72 0.08 1.22 -12.39
C LEU A 72 -1.23 0.44 -12.25
N ASP A 73 -1.42 -0.63 -13.03
CA ASP A 73 -2.62 -1.47 -12.95
C ASP A 73 -2.74 -2.13 -11.57
N ASP A 74 -1.64 -2.63 -11.00
CA ASP A 74 -1.61 -3.13 -9.62
C ASP A 74 -2.07 -2.05 -8.61
N LEU A 75 -1.65 -0.80 -8.79
CA LEU A 75 -2.01 0.31 -7.91
C LEU A 75 -3.46 0.77 -8.11
N VAL A 76 -4.00 0.62 -9.32
CA VAL A 76 -5.42 0.84 -9.63
C VAL A 76 -6.28 -0.25 -8.99
N ILE A 77 -5.86 -1.52 -9.09
CA ILE A 77 -6.53 -2.66 -8.43
C ILE A 77 -6.56 -2.46 -6.90
N GLN A 78 -5.50 -1.92 -6.33
CA GLN A 78 -5.42 -1.57 -4.90
C GLN A 78 -6.23 -0.32 -4.53
N GLY A 79 -6.83 0.39 -5.50
CA GLY A 79 -7.64 1.58 -5.30
C GLY A 79 -6.85 2.85 -4.98
N LEU A 80 -5.52 2.81 -5.08
CA LEU A 80 -4.64 3.96 -4.81
C LEU A 80 -4.65 4.95 -5.98
N LEU A 81 -4.81 4.41 -7.18
CA LEU A 81 -4.94 5.16 -8.42
C LEU A 81 -6.29 4.87 -9.09
N ALA A 82 -6.74 5.80 -9.93
CA ALA A 82 -7.91 5.64 -10.77
C ALA A 82 -7.57 5.97 -12.23
N ARG A 83 -7.99 5.11 -13.17
CA ARG A 83 -7.88 5.42 -14.60
C ARG A 83 -9.07 6.26 -15.04
N HIS A 84 -8.79 7.36 -15.72
CA HIS A 84 -9.76 8.19 -16.40
C HIS A 84 -9.54 8.08 -17.90
N GLN A 85 -10.49 7.46 -18.60
CA GLN A 85 -10.44 7.29 -20.06
C GLN A 85 -10.15 8.64 -20.74
N GLY A 86 -9.13 8.66 -21.61
CA GLY A 86 -8.69 9.87 -22.33
C GLY A 86 -8.00 10.95 -21.49
N ARG A 87 -7.94 10.83 -20.15
CA ARG A 87 -7.33 11.84 -19.26
C ARG A 87 -6.06 11.35 -18.56
N GLY A 88 -5.89 10.03 -18.43
CA GLY A 88 -4.74 9.41 -17.79
C GLY A 88 -5.08 8.79 -16.43
N THR A 89 -4.06 8.63 -15.58
CA THR A 89 -4.19 7.99 -14.27
C THR A 89 -4.08 9.05 -13.19
N ALA A 90 -5.01 9.07 -12.25
CA ALA A 90 -5.05 10.03 -11.15
C ALA A 90 -4.90 9.35 -9.79
N VAL A 91 -4.40 10.07 -8.78
CA VAL A 91 -4.44 9.61 -7.38
C VAL A 91 -5.88 9.61 -6.89
N THR A 92 -6.33 8.52 -6.28
CA THR A 92 -7.73 8.42 -5.81
C THR A 92 -8.01 9.42 -4.68
N ARG A 93 -9.17 10.12 -4.76
CA ARG A 93 -9.62 11.07 -3.72
C ARG A 93 -10.10 10.38 -2.45
N HIS A 94 -10.75 9.23 -2.60
CA HIS A 94 -11.07 8.36 -1.49
C HIS A 94 -9.81 7.59 -1.12
N LYS A 95 -9.12 8.00 -0.07
CA LYS A 95 -8.23 7.07 0.62
C LYS A 95 -9.16 5.96 1.14
N PRO A 96 -9.15 4.70 0.64
CA PRO A 96 -9.48 3.62 1.55
C PRO A 96 -8.56 3.84 2.75
N PHE A 97 -9.00 3.50 3.95
CA PHE A 97 -8.26 3.72 5.19
C PHE A 97 -6.83 3.09 5.23
N GLY A 98 -6.27 2.63 4.11
CA GLY A 98 -5.00 1.93 3.92
C GLY A 98 -3.94 2.69 3.12
N PHE A 99 -3.80 4.00 3.29
CA PHE A 99 -2.51 4.67 3.04
C PHE A 99 -1.59 4.65 4.26
N PHE A 100 -2.08 4.16 5.40
CA PHE A 100 -1.35 4.28 6.64
C PHE A 100 0.00 3.57 6.54
N HIS A 101 0.07 2.32 6.05
CA HIS A 101 1.33 1.59 6.02
C HIS A 101 1.33 0.64 4.84
N LEU A 102 2.30 0.83 3.95
CA LEU A 102 2.69 -0.22 3.02
C LEU A 102 4.20 -0.40 2.97
N PHE A 103 4.99 0.59 3.40
CA PHE A 103 6.45 0.48 3.47
C PHE A 103 6.97 1.30 4.65
N ARG A 104 7.88 0.69 5.43
CA ARG A 104 8.80 1.38 6.34
C ARG A 104 9.94 1.99 5.51
N ASP A 105 10.74 2.89 6.08
CA ASP A 105 11.87 3.55 5.39
C ASP A 105 12.90 2.56 4.80
N ASP A 106 12.89 1.30 5.23
CA ASP A 106 13.74 0.22 4.73
C ASP A 106 13.07 -0.67 3.65
N GLY A 107 11.89 -0.30 3.17
CA GLY A 107 11.16 -1.05 2.13
C GLY A 107 10.40 -2.27 2.65
N ALA A 108 10.34 -2.52 3.96
CA ALA A 108 9.57 -3.63 4.50
C ALA A 108 8.05 -3.34 4.47
N ARG A 109 7.25 -4.32 4.02
CA ARG A 109 5.79 -4.20 3.98
C ARG A 109 5.21 -4.18 5.39
N GLU A 110 4.62 -3.06 5.79
CA GLU A 110 4.00 -2.89 7.10
C GLU A 110 2.48 -2.86 6.94
N LEU A 111 1.78 -3.85 7.51
CA LEU A 111 0.31 -3.92 7.48
C LEU A 111 -0.24 -3.45 8.84
N PRO A 112 -1.17 -2.48 8.89
CA PRO A 112 -1.71 -2.02 10.15
C PRO A 112 -2.61 -3.09 10.79
N GLU A 113 -2.35 -3.40 12.05
CA GLU A 113 -3.27 -4.19 12.86
C GLU A 113 -4.52 -3.35 13.17
N SER A 114 -5.70 -3.94 13.03
CA SER A 114 -6.97 -3.26 13.28
C SER A 114 -7.73 -3.96 14.40
N LYS A 115 -8.07 -3.22 15.46
CA LYS A 115 -8.97 -3.68 16.51
C LYS A 115 -10.31 -2.96 16.40
N THR A 116 -11.36 -3.70 16.11
CA THR A 116 -12.73 -3.16 16.12
C THR A 116 -13.15 -2.85 17.54
N LEU A 117 -13.50 -1.59 17.81
CA LEU A 117 -13.98 -1.15 19.11
C LEU A 117 -15.49 -1.30 19.24
N ARG A 118 -16.24 -0.98 18.18
CA ARG A 118 -17.70 -1.01 18.20
C ARG A 118 -18.28 -1.19 16.81
N ILE A 119 -19.32 -2.01 16.74
CA ILE A 119 -20.22 -2.10 15.58
C ILE A 119 -21.61 -1.77 16.10
N SER A 120 -22.32 -0.86 15.44
CA SER A 120 -23.72 -0.55 15.77
C SER A 120 -24.54 -0.35 14.51
N VAL A 121 -25.82 -0.71 14.60
CA VAL A 121 -26.80 -0.47 13.54
C VAL A 121 -27.74 0.63 14.01
N HIS A 122 -27.92 1.67 13.20
CA HIS A 122 -28.86 2.74 13.48
C HIS A 122 -29.55 3.21 12.20
N THR A 123 -30.66 3.92 12.35
CA THR A 123 -31.33 4.57 11.20
C THR A 123 -30.43 5.66 10.65
N ALA A 124 -30.20 5.66 9.34
CA ALA A 124 -29.33 6.61 8.68
C ALA A 124 -29.76 8.05 8.96
N THR A 125 -28.82 8.85 9.48
CA THR A 125 -28.99 10.31 9.59
C THR A 125 -29.11 10.93 8.20
N ARG A 126 -29.61 12.17 8.09
CA ARG A 126 -29.72 12.86 6.78
C ARG A 126 -28.38 12.90 6.05
N SER A 127 -27.31 13.30 6.75
CA SER A 127 -25.97 13.36 6.17
C SER A 127 -25.44 11.99 5.72
N GLU A 128 -25.74 10.92 6.46
CA GLU A 128 -25.38 9.55 6.05
C GLU A 128 -26.20 9.08 4.85
N ARG A 129 -27.48 9.47 4.75
CA ARG A 129 -28.32 9.18 3.58
C ARG A 129 -27.82 9.87 2.33
N ASP A 130 -27.48 11.15 2.43
CA ASP A 130 -26.98 11.92 1.30
C ASP A 130 -25.62 11.39 0.83
N ALA A 131 -24.71 11.04 1.77
CA ALA A 131 -23.38 10.53 1.45
C ALA A 131 -23.37 9.08 0.93
N LEU A 132 -24.39 8.28 1.25
CA LEU A 132 -24.48 6.86 0.88
C LEU A 132 -25.61 6.59 -0.13
N GLU A 133 -26.26 7.64 -0.63
CA GLU A 133 -27.38 7.58 -1.57
C GLU A 133 -28.53 6.66 -1.09
N LEU A 134 -28.92 6.82 0.17
CA LEU A 134 -29.95 5.99 0.82
C LEU A 134 -31.29 6.71 0.95
N GLY A 135 -32.39 5.96 0.79
CA GLY A 135 -33.74 6.43 1.09
C GLY A 135 -34.02 6.61 2.59
N GLU A 136 -35.14 7.27 2.93
CA GLU A 136 -35.55 7.46 4.32
C GLU A 136 -35.82 6.14 5.05
N GLY A 137 -35.59 6.12 6.36
CA GLY A 137 -35.80 4.94 7.21
C GLY A 137 -34.80 3.79 7.02
N LYS A 138 -33.85 3.89 6.07
CA LYS A 138 -32.81 2.87 5.86
C LYS A 138 -31.85 2.82 7.06
N LYS A 139 -31.43 1.60 7.41
CA LYS A 139 -30.45 1.36 8.47
C LYS A 139 -29.03 1.37 7.90
N VAL A 140 -28.09 1.86 8.68
CA VAL A 140 -26.65 1.87 8.38
C VAL A 140 -25.88 1.17 9.48
N ILE A 141 -24.74 0.58 9.12
CA ILE A 141 -23.80 -0.03 10.05
C ILE A 141 -22.67 0.98 10.29
N ARG A 142 -22.51 1.39 11.54
CA ARG A 142 -21.37 2.18 12.00
C ARG A 142 -20.32 1.26 12.61
N VAL A 143 -19.12 1.25 12.03
CA VAL A 143 -17.97 0.48 12.52
C VAL A 143 -16.90 1.46 13.03
N VAL A 144 -16.67 1.45 14.35
CA VAL A 144 -15.58 2.18 15.01
C VAL A 144 -14.45 1.19 15.27
N ARG A 145 -13.25 1.51 14.79
CA ARG A 145 -12.05 0.69 14.96
C ARG A 145 -10.84 1.56 15.24
N VAL A 146 -9.92 1.06 16.05
CA VAL A 146 -8.57 1.63 16.21
C VAL A 146 -7.62 0.81 15.35
N ARG A 147 -6.69 1.50 14.70
CA ARG A 147 -5.61 0.86 13.97
C ARG A 147 -4.29 1.16 14.67
N PHE A 148 -3.49 0.12 14.85
CA PHE A 148 -2.17 0.20 15.44
C PHE A 148 -1.13 0.24 14.33
N LEU A 149 -0.09 1.00 14.60
CA LEU A 149 1.15 0.97 13.85
C LEU A 149 2.28 0.75 14.86
N ASN A 150 3.15 -0.24 14.64
CA ASN A 150 4.26 -0.53 15.57
C ASN A 150 3.81 -0.64 17.04
N LEU A 151 2.64 -1.23 17.28
CA LEU A 151 2.01 -1.35 18.60
C LEU A 151 1.65 -0.02 19.29
N GLU A 152 1.75 1.12 18.59
CA GLU A 152 1.32 2.43 19.06
C GLU A 152 -0.04 2.84 18.45
N PRO A 153 -0.98 3.40 19.24
CA PRO A 153 -2.24 3.90 18.72
C PRO A 153 -2.05 5.28 18.06
N LYS A 154 -2.05 5.32 16.72
CA LYS A 154 -1.83 6.59 15.97
C LYS A 154 -3.10 7.35 15.55
N SER A 155 -4.31 6.81 15.70
CA SER A 155 -5.51 7.62 15.40
C SER A 155 -6.73 7.28 16.26
N TRP A 156 -7.23 8.32 16.95
CA TRP A 156 -8.54 8.40 17.58
C TRP A 156 -9.36 9.45 16.82
N LYS A 157 -10.56 9.10 16.33
CA LYS A 157 -11.55 10.07 15.83
C LYS A 157 -12.93 9.75 16.39
N SER A 158 -13.42 10.61 17.27
CA SER A 158 -14.84 10.71 17.63
C SER A 158 -15.49 11.77 16.75
N SER A 159 -16.28 11.38 15.76
CA SER A 159 -17.07 12.32 14.97
C SER A 159 -18.39 12.61 15.68
N ALA A 160 -18.49 13.78 16.30
CA ALA A 160 -19.75 14.46 16.57
C ALA A 160 -19.82 15.68 15.63
N SER A 161 -20.82 15.72 14.75
CA SER A 161 -21.15 16.91 13.97
C SER A 161 -22.27 17.65 14.68
N ARG A 162 -22.16 18.99 14.76
CA ARG A 162 -23.31 19.88 14.98
C ARG A 162 -24.28 19.79 13.81
#